data_AF-A0A2V9PTI6-F1
#
_entry.id   AF-A0A2V9PTI6-F1
#
_cell.length_a   1.000
_cell.length_b   1.000
_cell.length_c   1.000
_cell.angle_alpha   90.00
_cell.angle_beta   90.00
_cell.angle_gamma   90.00
#
_symmetry.space_group_name_H-M   'P 1'
#
loop_
_entity.id
_entity.type
_entity.pdbx_description
1 polymer ?
#
loop_
_entity_poly.entity_id
_entity_poly.type
_entity_poly.pdbx_seq_one_letter_code
_entity_poly.pdbx_strand_id
1 'polypeptide(L)' 'MPHCEFMCLDCHKGFLKTLTSHDYECPHCGSSRVELRITLPAKAKRKSA' A
#
# COMPACT_ATOMS: atom_id res chain seq x y z
N MET A 1 -2.65 -0.74 12.12
CA MET A 1 -3.03 0.21 11.06
C MET A 1 -3.58 -0.56 9.87
N PRO A 2 -4.46 0.04 9.04
CA PRO A 2 -4.76 -0.50 7.72
C PRO A 2 -3.49 -0.47 6.87
N HIS A 3 -3.15 -1.62 6.28
CA HIS A 3 -2.10 -1.71 5.28
C HIS A 3 -2.75 -1.54 3.92
N CYS A 4 -2.15 -0.71 3.08
CA CYS A 4 -2.66 -0.42 1.76
C CYS A 4 -1.63 -0.87 0.74
N GLU A 5 -2.11 -1.57 -0.28
CA GLU A 5 -1.26 -1.99 -1.39
C GLU A 5 -1.25 -0.89 -2.44
N PHE A 6 -0.07 -0.36 -2.71
CA PHE A 6 0.18 0.62 -3.75
C PHE A 6 0.94 -0.02 -4.89
N MET A 7 0.71 0.45 -6.11
CA MET A 7 1.43 0.04 -7.30
C MET A 7 2.04 1.26 -7.96
N CYS A 8 3.35 1.23 -8.19
CA CYS A 8 4.00 2.29 -8.94
C CYS A 8 3.74 2.13 -10.44
N LEU A 9 3.35 3.22 -11.11
CA LEU A 9 3.08 3.22 -12.54
C LEU A 9 4.34 3.32 -13.41
N ASP A 10 5.49 3.69 -12.83
CA ASP A 10 6.74 3.78 -13.60
C ASP A 10 7.52 2.47 -13.58
N CYS A 11 7.65 1.84 -12.40
CA CYS A 11 8.37 0.57 -12.28
C CYS A 11 7.45 -0.66 -12.26
N HIS A 12 6.13 -0.46 -12.28
CA HIS A 12 5.11 -1.51 -12.21
C HIS A 12 5.29 -2.49 -11.04
N LYS A 13 5.93 -2.04 -9.95
CA LYS A 13 6.12 -2.83 -8.72
C LYS A 13 5.07 -2.44 -7.69
N GLY A 14 4.46 -3.47 -7.09
CA GLY A 14 3.57 -3.33 -5.93
C GLY A 14 4.38 -3.23 -4.64
N PHE A 15 3.92 -2.40 -3.72
CA PHE A 15 4.48 -2.28 -2.37
C PHE A 15 3.37 -2.01 -1.35
N LEU A 16 3.53 -2.56 -0.15
CA LEU A 16 2.61 -2.33 0.96
C LEU A 16 3.07 -1.11 1.74
N LYS A 17 2.17 -0.14 1.92
CA LYS A 17 2.43 1.04 2.74
C LYS A 17 1.29 1.28 3.71
N THR A 18 1.65 1.83 4.86
CA THR A 18 0.67 2.18 5.89
C THR A 18 0.11 3.56 5.57
N LEU A 19 -1.21 3.72 5.52
CA LEU A 19 -1.87 4.97 5.09
C LEU A 19 -1.59 6.20 6.00
N THR A 20 -0.77 6.02 7.05
CA THR A 20 -0.34 7.06 7.98
C THR A 20 0.90 7.81 7.51
N SER A 21 1.60 7.35 6.47
CA SER A 21 2.75 8.06 5.91
C SER A 21 2.29 8.95 4.76
N HIS A 22 2.50 10.28 4.88
CA HIS A 22 2.28 11.25 3.80
C HIS A 22 3.23 11.09 2.59
N ASP A 23 4.13 10.11 2.63
CA ASP A 23 4.99 9.78 1.51
C ASP A 23 4.23 8.94 0.49
N TYR A 24 3.85 9.54 -0.65
CA TYR A 24 3.30 8.84 -1.81
C TYR A 24 4.39 8.41 -2.79
N GLU A 25 5.64 8.29 -2.33
CA GLU A 25 6.77 7.90 -3.17
C GLU A 25 7.01 6.38 -3.14
N CYS A 26 7.32 5.85 -4.32
CA CYS A 26 7.67 4.47 -4.54
C CYS A 26 9.08 4.20 -3.98
N PRO A 27 9.25 3.23 -3.06
CA PRO A 27 10.57 2.91 -2.49
C PRO A 27 11.53 2.24 -3.50
N HIS A 28 11.03 1.81 -4.66
CA HIS A 28 11.86 1.14 -5.67
C HIS A 28 12.57 2.11 -6.60
N CYS A 29 11.91 3.22 -6.95
CA CYS A 29 12.42 4.16 -7.95
C CYS A 29 12.27 5.64 -7.53
N GLY A 30 11.66 5.93 -6.39
CA GLY A 30 11.38 7.29 -5.93
C GLY A 30 10.21 7.98 -6.65
N SER A 31 9.49 7.30 -7.55
CA SER A 31 8.37 7.94 -8.25
C SER A 31 7.18 8.19 -7.32
N SER A 32 6.60 9.40 -7.39
CA SER A 32 5.36 9.77 -6.73
C SER A 32 4.09 9.29 -7.46
N ARG A 33 4.25 8.71 -8.66
CA ARG A 33 3.15 8.17 -9.47
C ARG A 33 2.80 6.75 -9.00
N VAL A 34 2.07 6.68 -7.90
CA VAL A 34 1.64 5.41 -7.30
C VAL A 34 0.11 5.37 -7.23
N GLU A 35 -0.49 4.25 -7.63
CA GLU A 35 -1.93 4.00 -7.52
C GLU A 35 -2.22 3.05 -6.36
N LEU A 36 -3.25 3.38 -5.58
CA LEU A 36 -3.76 2.51 -4.53
C LEU A 36 -4.60 1.39 -5.14
N ARG A 37 -4.17 0.14 -4.97
CA ARG A 37 -4.89 -1.03 -5.47
C ARG A 37 -5.88 -1.59 -4.46
N ILE A 38 -5.46 -1.76 -3.20
CA ILE A 38 -6.26 -2.43 -2.18
C ILE A 38 -6.08 -1.72 -0.85
N THR A 39 -7.18 -1.27 -0.27
CA THR A 39 -7.25 -0.92 1.16
C THR A 39 -7.57 -2.19 1.93
N LEU A 40 -6.57 -2.83 2.55
CA LEU A 40 -6.88 -3.95 3.44
C LEU A 40 -7.44 -3.36 4.73
N PRO A 41 -8.72 -3.59 5.07
CA PRO A 41 -9.21 -3.23 6.39
C PRO A 41 -8.38 -3.98 7.42
N ALA A 42 -7.92 -3.28 8.46
CA ALA A 42 -6.98 -3.78 9.46
C ALA A 42 -7.47 -4.97 10.32
N LYS A 43 -8.56 -5.65 9.94
CA LYS A 43 -9.27 -6.63 10.77
C LYS A 43 -9.96 -7.69 9.89
N ALA A 44 -9.20 -8.65 9.37
CA ALA A 44 -9.72 -10.01 9.20
C ALA A 44 -9.04 -10.91 10.24
N LYS A 45 -9.15 -10.54 11.52
CA LYS A 45 -8.95 -11.52 12.59
C LYS A 45 -10.16 -12.45 12.49
N ARG A 46 -10.08 -13.47 11.63
CA ARG A 46 -10.95 -14.65 11.72
C ARG A 46 -10.70 -15.21 13.12
N LYS A 47 -11.52 -14.81 14.08
CA LYS A 47 -11.65 -15.53 15.33
C LYS A 47 -12.61 -16.67 14.99
N SER A 48 -12.06 -17.79 14.54
CA SER A 48 -12.77 -19.06 14.58
C SER A 48 -13.05 -19.34 16.05
N ALA A 49 -14.32 -19.43 16.42
CA ALA A 49 -14.81 -19.95 17.68
C ALA A 49 -15.84 -21.02 17.35
#